data_AF-A0AAU7FF08-F1
#
_entry.id   AF-A0AAU7FF08-F1
#
_cell.length_a   1.000
_cell.length_b   1.000
_cell.length_c   1.000
_cell.angle_alpha   90.00
_cell.angle_beta   90.00
_cell.angle_gamma   90.00
#
_symmetry.space_group_name_H-M   'P 1'
#
loop_
_entity.id
_entity.type
_entity.pdbx_description
1 polymer ?
#
loop_
_entity_poly.entity_id
_entity_poly.type
_entity_poly.pdbx_seq_one_letter_code
_entity_poly.pdbx_strand_id
1 'polypeptide(L)'
;MQASTPEAMRPSCHLAIKLARNADTAVLLRRGPSKWVQLIKWDLRNDQFEHGQWFRGRIYESVSDLSDDGELLVYMARKDALRSLKELGSTTWTAICRPPFLTALQLWPHPVYCGGGQFTQEGALNLGLHHSWIKQEYTRTQASIKIREQEHGYHGHNLPLDLQLKQGWHPINRRLDQLTHYGWPTDTLWKKTNAQSNVTLICETQKSRQPYQKAQLHKCFSVQTAQGTHDLGTADFVEFDHQGQLLMGKEGRLFRCAKPLADVLAWKLLHDFSTAAPVSLQSPHWAMQWPKIKKQKTAKERHLRIRQHD
;
A
#
# COMPACT_ATOMS: atom_id res chain seq x y z
N MET A 1 36.35 8.65 24.58
CA MET A 1 35.83 7.58 23.70
C MET A 1 34.82 6.77 24.49
N GLN A 2 33.53 7.06 24.32
CA GLN A 2 32.46 6.22 24.88
C GLN A 2 31.90 5.38 23.74
N ALA A 3 32.14 4.07 23.80
CA ALA A 3 31.47 3.11 22.94
C ALA A 3 29.99 3.10 23.33
N SER A 4 29.13 3.54 22.41
CA SER A 4 27.69 3.38 22.53
C SER A 4 27.37 1.89 22.57
N THR A 5 26.72 1.47 23.65
CA THR A 5 26.14 0.14 23.82
C THR A 5 25.25 -0.18 22.61
N PRO A 6 25.29 -1.40 22.02
CA PRO A 6 24.39 -1.74 20.93
C PRO A 6 22.96 -1.72 21.46
N GLU A 7 22.17 -0.74 20.99
CA GLU A 7 20.73 -0.67 21.23
C GLU A 7 20.15 -2.03 20.84
N ALA A 8 19.62 -2.78 21.82
CA ALA A 8 19.08 -4.11 21.59
C ALA A 8 18.13 -4.06 20.38
N MET A 9 18.47 -4.79 19.31
CA MET A 9 17.76 -4.73 18.02
C MET A 9 16.25 -4.95 18.22
N ARG A 10 15.49 -3.86 18.31
CA ARG A 10 14.03 -3.93 18.33
C ARG A 10 13.58 -4.64 17.05
N PRO A 11 12.62 -5.58 17.09
CA PRO A 11 12.10 -6.20 15.89
C PRO A 11 11.63 -5.12 14.91
N SER A 12 12.11 -5.15 13.67
CA SER A 12 11.80 -4.10 12.70
C SER A 12 10.29 -4.08 12.41
N CYS A 13 9.66 -2.97 12.78
CA CYS A 13 8.30 -2.65 12.38
C CYS A 13 8.39 -1.89 11.04
N HIS A 14 7.62 -2.32 10.05
CA HIS A 14 7.58 -1.70 8.72
C HIS A 14 6.16 -1.25 8.41
N LEU A 15 6.01 -0.04 7.88
CA LEU A 15 4.73 0.49 7.41
C LEU A 15 4.67 0.49 5.88
N ALA A 16 3.55 0.06 5.32
CA ALA A 16 3.19 0.41 3.94
C ALA A 16 1.90 1.19 3.94
N ILE A 17 1.76 2.16 3.03
CA ILE A 17 0.58 3.00 2.90
C ILE A 17 -0.14 2.74 1.57
N LYS A 18 -1.47 2.87 1.60
CA LYS A 18 -2.31 3.04 0.41
C LYS A 18 -3.23 4.24 0.64
N LEU A 19 -3.17 5.24 -0.23
CA LEU A 19 -3.99 6.44 -0.20
C LEU A 19 -5.17 6.30 -1.17
N ALA A 20 -6.38 6.61 -0.70
CA ALA A 20 -7.55 6.65 -1.57
C ALA A 20 -7.44 7.90 -2.46
N ARG A 21 -7.69 7.80 -3.77
CA ARG A 21 -7.48 8.96 -4.68
C ARG A 21 -8.54 10.06 -4.54
N ASN A 22 -9.75 9.71 -4.08
CA ASN A 22 -10.94 10.56 -4.06
C ASN A 22 -11.57 10.67 -2.65
N ALA A 23 -10.82 10.33 -1.60
CA ALA A 23 -11.29 10.41 -0.22
C ALA A 23 -10.11 10.68 0.72
N ASP A 24 -10.36 11.39 1.81
CA ASP A 24 -9.36 11.65 2.87
C ASP A 24 -9.13 10.41 3.75
N THR A 25 -8.83 9.28 3.12
CA THR A 25 -8.67 7.99 3.76
C THR A 25 -7.40 7.32 3.25
N ALA A 26 -6.59 6.87 4.20
CA ALA A 26 -5.48 5.98 3.94
C ALA A 26 -5.67 4.67 4.67
N VAL A 27 -4.97 3.63 4.23
CA VAL A 27 -4.73 2.44 5.04
C VAL A 27 -3.25 2.20 5.21
N LEU A 28 -2.88 1.81 6.42
CA LEU A 28 -1.53 1.38 6.77
C LEU A 28 -1.54 -0.14 6.97
N LEU A 29 -0.59 -0.81 6.32
CA LEU A 29 -0.25 -2.20 6.59
C LEU A 29 0.98 -2.19 7.50
N ARG A 30 0.76 -2.36 8.80
CA ARG A 30 1.81 -2.37 9.82
C ARG A 30 2.31 -3.79 10.04
N ARG A 31 3.57 -4.06 9.69
CA ARG A 31 4.20 -5.38 9.82
C ARG A 31 5.22 -5.40 10.94
N GLY A 32 5.15 -6.38 11.85
CA GLY A 32 6.15 -6.58 12.91
C GLY A 32 5.51 -6.94 14.27
N PRO A 33 6.31 -7.35 15.28
CA PRO A 33 7.41 -8.29 15.11
C PRO A 33 6.97 -9.51 14.26
N SER A 34 7.89 -10.06 13.48
CA SER A 34 7.76 -11.16 12.49
C SER A 34 6.45 -11.98 12.44
N LYS A 35 5.90 -12.12 11.22
CA LYS A 35 4.67 -12.86 10.83
C LYS A 35 3.34 -12.21 11.21
N TRP A 36 3.32 -10.99 11.72
CA TRP A 36 2.08 -10.26 11.98
C TRP A 36 1.96 -9.01 11.10
N VAL A 37 0.76 -8.81 10.57
CA VAL A 37 0.36 -7.59 9.87
C VAL A 37 -0.91 -7.08 10.54
N GLN A 38 -0.97 -5.80 10.86
CA GLN A 38 -2.19 -5.11 11.28
C GLN A 38 -2.65 -4.21 10.13
N LEU A 39 -3.95 -4.25 9.83
CA LEU A 39 -4.59 -3.27 8.95
C LEU A 39 -5.12 -2.12 9.81
N ILE A 40 -4.69 -0.90 9.50
CA ILE A 40 -5.07 0.33 10.21
C ILE A 40 -5.68 1.28 9.19
N LYS A 41 -6.86 1.80 9.48
CA LYS A 41 -7.48 2.85 8.66
C LYS A 41 -7.12 4.20 9.26
N TRP A 42 -6.80 5.17 8.41
CA TRP A 42 -6.38 6.50 8.81
C TRP A 42 -7.26 7.55 8.14
N ASP A 43 -7.90 8.39 8.95
CA ASP A 43 -8.60 9.59 8.51
C ASP A 43 -7.59 10.75 8.40
N LEU A 44 -7.34 11.19 7.17
CA LEU A 44 -6.32 12.20 6.87
C LEU A 44 -6.73 13.61 7.36
N ARG A 45 -8.02 13.85 7.65
CA ARG A 45 -8.54 15.18 8.01
C ARG A 45 -8.16 15.60 9.42
N ASN A 46 -8.10 14.63 10.33
CA ASN A 46 -7.96 14.85 11.77
C ASN A 46 -6.96 13.89 12.44
N ASP A 47 -6.19 13.14 11.63
CA ASP A 47 -5.20 12.16 12.08
C ASP A 47 -5.74 11.12 13.06
N GLN A 48 -6.98 10.65 12.84
CA GLN A 48 -7.55 9.55 13.61
C GLN A 48 -7.18 8.21 12.99
N PHE A 49 -6.72 7.29 13.84
CA PHE A 49 -6.28 5.95 13.45
C PHE A 49 -7.23 4.89 14.02
N GLU A 50 -7.94 4.19 13.14
CA GLU A 50 -8.78 3.06 13.50
C GLU A 50 -7.97 1.76 13.37
N HIS A 51 -7.55 1.22 14.51
CA HIS A 51 -6.77 0.00 14.60
C HIS A 51 -7.65 -1.23 14.33
N GLY A 52 -7.43 -1.91 13.22
CA GLY A 52 -8.24 -3.06 12.82
C GLY A 52 -7.57 -4.41 13.03
N GLN A 53 -7.95 -5.36 12.17
CA GLN A 53 -7.64 -6.77 12.35
C GLN A 53 -6.16 -7.07 12.18
N TRP A 54 -5.70 -7.98 13.03
CA TRP A 54 -4.40 -8.60 12.95
C TRP A 54 -4.45 -9.88 12.13
N PHE A 55 -3.44 -10.06 11.29
CA PHE A 55 -3.25 -11.24 10.48
C PHE A 55 -1.89 -11.87 10.74
N ARG A 56 -1.90 -13.13 11.16
CA ARG A 56 -0.70 -13.96 11.31
C ARG A 56 -0.35 -14.59 9.97
N GLY A 57 0.49 -13.92 9.19
CA GLY A 57 0.97 -14.34 7.88
C GLY A 57 1.70 -13.21 7.17
N ARG A 58 1.70 -13.26 5.83
CA ARG A 58 2.22 -12.21 4.96
C ARG A 58 1.07 -11.57 4.19
N ILE A 59 1.02 -10.25 4.17
CA ILE A 59 0.28 -9.49 3.16
C ILE A 59 1.34 -8.87 2.23
N TYR A 60 1.11 -8.96 0.92
CA TYR A 60 2.03 -8.45 -0.09
C TYR A 60 1.61 -7.05 -0.51
N GLU A 61 2.27 -6.06 0.08
CA GLU A 61 1.86 -4.66 0.00
C GLU A 61 2.04 -4.09 -1.42
N SER A 62 2.99 -4.62 -2.19
CA SER A 62 3.30 -4.18 -3.57
C SER A 62 2.26 -4.55 -4.61
N VAL A 63 1.37 -5.49 -4.31
CA VAL A 63 0.27 -5.95 -5.20
C VAL A 63 -1.12 -5.67 -4.61
N SER A 64 -1.16 -4.93 -3.50
CA SER A 64 -2.40 -4.51 -2.85
C SER A 64 -2.78 -3.09 -3.28
N ASP A 65 -4.08 -2.80 -3.35
CA ASP A 65 -4.61 -1.52 -3.78
C ASP A 65 -5.86 -1.11 -3.00
N LEU A 66 -5.99 0.19 -2.75
CA LEU A 66 -7.15 0.76 -2.08
C LEU A 66 -8.07 1.38 -3.15
N SER A 67 -9.38 1.16 -3.03
CA SER A 67 -10.35 1.79 -3.92
C SER A 67 -10.26 3.30 -3.81
N ASP A 68 -10.62 4.01 -4.88
CA ASP A 68 -10.47 5.46 -4.94
C ASP A 68 -11.27 6.19 -3.85
N ASP A 69 -12.35 5.58 -3.34
CA ASP A 69 -13.18 6.10 -2.25
C ASP A 69 -12.76 5.59 -0.85
N GLY A 70 -11.77 4.71 -0.76
CA GLY A 70 -11.25 4.17 0.50
C GLY A 70 -12.10 3.09 1.16
N GLU A 71 -13.19 2.63 0.53
CA GLU A 71 -14.14 1.67 1.12
C GLU A 71 -13.69 0.20 0.99
N LEU A 72 -12.87 -0.12 -0.02
CA LEU A 72 -12.44 -1.48 -0.35
C LEU A 72 -10.93 -1.57 -0.50
N LEU A 73 -10.34 -2.61 0.08
CA LEU A 73 -8.94 -2.98 -0.11
C LEU A 73 -8.88 -4.34 -0.81
N VAL A 74 -8.14 -4.43 -1.91
CA VAL A 74 -7.71 -5.70 -2.49
C VAL A 74 -6.30 -6.01 -2.00
N TYR A 75 -6.07 -7.25 -1.57
CA TYR A 75 -4.77 -7.67 -1.06
C TYR A 75 -4.47 -9.13 -1.40
N MET A 76 -3.19 -9.42 -1.58
CA MET A 76 -2.68 -10.80 -1.62
C MET A 76 -2.13 -11.17 -0.25
N ALA A 77 -2.52 -12.34 0.26
CA ALA A 77 -2.05 -12.85 1.53
C ALA A 77 -1.54 -14.29 1.41
N ARG A 78 -0.55 -14.62 2.23
CA ARG A 78 -0.03 -15.97 2.42
C ARG A 78 -0.01 -16.33 3.89
N LYS A 79 -0.49 -17.53 4.20
CA LYS A 79 -0.43 -18.14 5.52
C LYS A 79 -0.03 -19.59 5.41
N ASP A 80 1.20 -19.88 5.83
CA ASP A 80 1.75 -21.23 5.86
C ASP A 80 1.17 -22.00 7.05
N ALA A 81 -0.09 -22.41 6.94
CA ALA A 81 -0.80 -23.20 7.94
C ALA A 81 -1.57 -24.34 7.28
N LEU A 82 -1.51 -25.54 7.87
CA LEU A 82 -2.23 -26.73 7.39
C LEU A 82 -3.73 -26.47 7.25
N ARG A 83 -4.30 -25.69 8.17
CA ARG A 83 -5.72 -25.31 8.11
C ARG A 83 -6.06 -24.55 6.83
N SER A 84 -5.24 -23.56 6.44
CA SER A 84 -5.45 -22.79 5.21
C SER A 84 -5.40 -23.69 3.98
N LEU A 85 -4.43 -24.62 3.92
CA LEU A 85 -4.33 -25.59 2.84
C LEU A 85 -5.56 -26.51 2.78
N LYS A 86 -6.06 -26.99 3.93
CA LYS A 86 -7.25 -27.86 3.99
C LYS A 86 -8.54 -27.13 3.61
N GLU A 87 -8.72 -25.89 4.07
CA GLU A 87 -9.97 -25.13 3.86
C GLU A 87 -10.05 -24.45 2.48
N LEU A 88 -8.91 -24.02 1.92
CA LEU A 88 -8.86 -23.22 0.69
C LEU A 88 -8.20 -23.95 -0.48
N GLY A 89 -7.58 -25.12 -0.25
CA GLY A 89 -6.74 -25.79 -1.25
C GLY A 89 -5.44 -25.05 -1.58
N SER A 90 -5.12 -23.96 -0.87
CA SER A 90 -3.89 -23.17 -1.04
C SER A 90 -3.49 -22.46 0.25
N THR A 91 -2.19 -22.15 0.39
CA THR A 91 -1.66 -21.28 1.46
C THR A 91 -1.65 -19.80 1.06
N THR A 92 -2.01 -19.47 -0.19
CA THR A 92 -2.03 -18.11 -0.73
C THR A 92 -3.39 -17.81 -1.35
N TRP A 93 -3.84 -16.57 -1.19
CA TRP A 93 -5.08 -16.09 -1.78
C TRP A 93 -5.03 -14.58 -2.04
N THR A 94 -5.90 -14.13 -2.93
CA THR A 94 -6.26 -12.73 -3.10
C THR A 94 -7.62 -12.52 -2.47
N ALA A 95 -7.83 -11.41 -1.78
CA ALA A 95 -9.11 -11.09 -1.17
C ALA A 95 -9.45 -9.61 -1.28
N ILE A 96 -10.74 -9.31 -1.22
CA ILE A 96 -11.27 -7.96 -1.04
C ILE A 96 -11.84 -7.87 0.37
N CYS A 97 -11.55 -6.80 1.09
CA CYS A 97 -12.13 -6.52 2.41
C CYS A 97 -12.52 -5.05 2.56
N ARG A 98 -13.22 -4.72 3.65
CA ARG A 98 -13.49 -3.34 4.07
C ARG A 98 -12.52 -2.94 5.19
N PRO A 99 -11.65 -1.94 4.96
CA PRO A 99 -10.78 -1.45 6.02
C PRO A 99 -11.57 -0.93 7.24
N PRO A 100 -11.06 -1.13 8.46
CA PRO A 100 -9.76 -1.73 8.79
C PRO A 100 -9.80 -3.26 9.04
N PHE A 101 -10.83 -3.96 8.56
CA PHE A 101 -10.99 -5.41 8.76
C PHE A 101 -10.41 -6.21 7.58
N LEU A 102 -9.78 -7.34 7.86
CA LEU A 102 -9.25 -8.30 6.88
C LEU A 102 -10.21 -9.47 6.62
N THR A 103 -11.45 -9.34 7.08
CA THR A 103 -12.50 -10.30 6.76
C THR A 103 -12.90 -10.13 5.31
N ALA A 104 -12.69 -11.20 4.53
CA ALA A 104 -12.88 -11.17 3.10
C ALA A 104 -14.37 -11.10 2.74
N LEU A 105 -14.75 -10.09 1.96
CA LEU A 105 -16.01 -10.04 1.22
C LEU A 105 -16.00 -11.05 0.07
N GLN A 106 -14.83 -11.20 -0.56
CA GLN A 106 -14.56 -12.19 -1.59
C GLN A 106 -13.10 -12.62 -1.51
N LEU A 107 -12.84 -13.89 -1.84
CA LEU A 107 -11.53 -14.52 -1.71
C LEU A 107 -11.30 -15.49 -2.86
N TRP A 108 -10.09 -15.51 -3.42
CA TRP A 108 -9.65 -16.43 -4.47
C TRP A 108 -8.36 -17.13 -4.04
N PRO A 109 -8.39 -18.43 -3.74
CA PRO A 109 -7.18 -19.20 -3.48
C PRO A 109 -6.38 -19.42 -4.78
N HIS A 110 -5.06 -19.26 -4.74
CA HIS A 110 -4.18 -19.44 -5.90
C HIS A 110 -2.73 -19.76 -5.48
N PRO A 111 -1.83 -20.16 -6.40
CA PRO A 111 -0.40 -20.35 -6.11
C PRO A 111 0.35 -19.04 -5.77
N VAL A 112 1.54 -19.13 -5.18
CA VAL A 112 2.28 -18.02 -4.52
C VAL A 112 2.77 -16.90 -5.46
N TYR A 113 2.80 -17.11 -6.77
CA TYR A 113 3.52 -16.24 -7.73
C TYR A 113 2.65 -15.28 -8.55
N CYS A 114 1.36 -15.19 -8.23
CA CYS A 114 0.37 -14.33 -8.90
C CYS A 114 -0.61 -13.79 -7.84
N GLY A 115 -1.44 -12.81 -8.19
CA GLY A 115 -2.49 -12.29 -7.30
C GLY A 115 -2.43 -10.79 -7.05
N GLY A 116 -3.23 -10.35 -6.07
CA GLY A 116 -3.49 -8.93 -5.82
C GLY A 116 -4.47 -8.35 -6.83
N GLY A 117 -4.51 -7.04 -6.95
CA GLY A 117 -5.32 -6.38 -7.97
C GLY A 117 -5.20 -4.87 -7.94
N GLN A 118 -5.87 -4.22 -8.89
CA GLN A 118 -5.92 -2.78 -9.04
C GLN A 118 -7.35 -2.32 -9.28
N PHE A 119 -7.84 -1.37 -8.49
CA PHE A 119 -9.13 -0.74 -8.73
C PHE A 119 -9.04 0.25 -9.89
N THR A 120 -10.03 0.22 -10.79
CA THR A 120 -10.17 1.18 -11.88
C THR A 120 -10.89 2.44 -11.42
N GLN A 121 -10.84 3.51 -12.21
CA GLN A 121 -11.56 4.76 -11.90
C GLN A 121 -13.09 4.55 -11.93
N GLU A 122 -13.59 3.60 -12.72
CA GLU A 122 -15.02 3.26 -12.78
C GLU A 122 -15.49 2.40 -11.59
N GLY A 123 -14.58 2.06 -10.66
CA GLY A 123 -14.89 1.21 -9.50
C GLY A 123 -14.93 -0.29 -9.82
N ALA A 124 -14.39 -0.73 -10.96
CA ALA A 124 -14.14 -2.14 -11.23
C ALA A 124 -12.82 -2.58 -10.57
N LEU A 125 -12.63 -3.89 -10.39
CA LEU A 125 -11.36 -4.47 -9.96
C LEU A 125 -10.73 -5.23 -11.13
N ASN A 126 -9.52 -4.83 -11.53
CA ASN A 126 -8.64 -5.67 -12.34
C ASN A 126 -7.93 -6.65 -11.39
N LEU A 127 -8.32 -7.92 -11.43
CA LEU A 127 -7.77 -8.97 -10.58
C LEU A 127 -6.44 -9.44 -11.16
N GLY A 128 -5.39 -9.53 -10.34
CA GLY A 128 -4.05 -9.99 -10.74
C GLY A 128 -3.95 -11.50 -10.94
N LEU A 129 -5.05 -12.16 -11.34
CA LEU A 129 -5.15 -13.61 -11.51
C LEU A 129 -5.63 -13.95 -12.92
N HIS A 130 -5.02 -14.98 -13.48
CA HIS A 130 -5.47 -15.59 -14.73
C HIS A 130 -6.81 -16.29 -14.53
N HIS A 131 -7.71 -16.20 -15.50
CA HIS A 131 -9.07 -16.74 -15.43
C HIS A 131 -9.11 -18.23 -15.00
N SER A 132 -8.14 -19.04 -15.43
CA SER A 132 -8.08 -20.48 -15.09
C SER A 132 -7.85 -20.80 -13.61
N TRP A 133 -7.44 -19.83 -12.77
CA TRP A 133 -7.30 -20.03 -11.32
C TRP A 133 -8.51 -19.56 -10.52
N ILE A 134 -9.50 -18.96 -11.17
CA ILE A 134 -10.68 -18.45 -10.51
C ILE A 134 -11.66 -19.60 -10.33
N LYS A 135 -11.65 -20.17 -9.13
CA LYS A 135 -12.63 -21.18 -8.73
C LYS A 135 -13.91 -20.48 -8.24
N GLN A 136 -15.03 -20.75 -8.91
CA GLN A 136 -16.32 -20.12 -8.61
C GLN A 136 -16.80 -20.38 -7.17
N GLU A 137 -16.43 -21.52 -6.58
CA GLU A 137 -16.84 -21.96 -5.24
C GLU A 137 -16.45 -21.03 -4.08
N TYR A 138 -15.46 -20.14 -4.26
CA TYR A 138 -15.03 -19.18 -3.23
C TYR A 138 -15.61 -17.77 -3.40
N THR A 139 -16.51 -17.58 -4.37
CA THR A 139 -17.22 -16.32 -4.58
C THR A 139 -18.35 -16.19 -3.57
N ARG A 140 -18.04 -15.65 -2.39
CA ARG A 140 -18.94 -15.66 -1.22
C ARG A 140 -20.18 -14.77 -1.32
N THR A 141 -20.32 -13.97 -2.36
CA THR A 141 -21.52 -13.17 -2.70
C THR A 141 -21.31 -12.67 -4.13
N GLN A 142 -22.39 -12.35 -4.86
CA GLN A 142 -22.26 -11.63 -6.13
C GLN A 142 -21.63 -10.26 -5.80
N ALA A 143 -20.38 -10.06 -6.21
CA ALA A 143 -19.65 -8.85 -5.92
C ALA A 143 -20.47 -7.63 -6.33
N SER A 144 -20.53 -6.60 -5.48
CA SER A 144 -21.19 -5.35 -5.84
C SER A 144 -20.39 -4.51 -6.85
N ILE A 145 -19.24 -5.01 -7.28
CA ILE A 145 -18.35 -4.38 -8.25
C ILE A 145 -18.07 -5.33 -9.41
N LYS A 146 -17.79 -4.77 -10.59
CA LYS A 146 -17.34 -5.56 -11.74
C LYS A 146 -15.92 -6.05 -11.49
N ILE A 147 -15.70 -7.35 -11.61
CA ILE A 147 -14.37 -7.97 -11.58
C ILE A 147 -13.94 -8.24 -13.01
N ARG A 148 -12.72 -7.81 -13.36
CA ARG A 148 -12.07 -8.06 -14.64
C ARG A 148 -10.89 -8.97 -14.39
N GLU A 149 -10.88 -10.09 -15.09
CA GLU A 149 -9.87 -11.13 -14.96
C GLU A 149 -8.75 -10.90 -15.97
N GLN A 150 -7.58 -11.48 -15.73
CA GLN A 150 -6.47 -11.38 -16.69
C GLN A 150 -6.66 -12.44 -17.78
N GLU A 151 -6.68 -11.99 -19.03
CA GLU A 151 -6.64 -12.85 -20.22
C GLU A 151 -5.26 -13.50 -20.40
N HIS A 152 -4.19 -12.80 -19.99
CA HIS A 152 -2.81 -13.24 -20.15
C HIS A 152 -2.29 -13.83 -18.83
N GLY A 153 -1.56 -14.95 -18.93
CA GLY A 153 -0.96 -15.64 -17.77
C GLY A 153 0.19 -14.87 -17.10
N TYR A 154 1.04 -15.57 -16.34
CA TYR A 154 2.15 -15.04 -15.51
C TYR A 154 3.10 -14.01 -16.17
N HIS A 155 3.11 -13.89 -17.50
CA HIS A 155 4.11 -13.16 -18.26
C HIS A 155 3.64 -11.83 -18.87
N GLY A 156 2.35 -11.47 -18.75
CA GLY A 156 1.79 -10.33 -19.49
C GLY A 156 1.61 -9.03 -18.70
N HIS A 157 1.43 -9.10 -17.37
CA HIS A 157 1.02 -7.94 -16.57
C HIS A 157 1.88 -7.79 -15.31
N ASN A 158 2.43 -6.59 -15.14
CA ASN A 158 3.34 -6.31 -14.05
C ASN A 158 2.67 -5.42 -13.00
N LEU A 159 1.78 -6.02 -12.23
CA LEU A 159 0.90 -5.31 -11.30
C LEU A 159 1.63 -4.35 -10.34
N PRO A 160 2.84 -4.66 -9.79
CA PRO A 160 3.62 -3.68 -9.06
C PRO A 160 3.97 -2.40 -9.84
N LEU A 161 4.28 -2.49 -11.16
CA LEU A 161 4.44 -1.29 -12.01
C LEU A 161 3.17 -0.49 -12.03
N ASP A 162 2.06 -1.15 -12.34
CA ASP A 162 0.81 -0.49 -12.65
C ASP A 162 0.30 0.25 -11.42
N LEU A 163 0.53 -0.31 -10.23
CA LEU A 163 0.25 0.34 -8.96
C LEU A 163 1.19 1.52 -8.68
N GLN A 164 2.49 1.42 -8.99
CA GLN A 164 3.43 2.55 -8.85
C GLN A 164 3.03 3.70 -9.80
N LEU A 165 2.76 3.41 -11.06
CA LEU A 165 2.30 4.39 -12.06
C LEU A 165 0.96 5.01 -11.65
N LYS A 166 0.00 4.19 -11.19
CA LYS A 166 -1.29 4.67 -10.68
C LYS A 166 -1.10 5.62 -9.49
N GLN A 167 -0.09 5.37 -8.66
CA GLN A 167 0.28 6.24 -7.54
C GLN A 167 1.10 7.46 -7.98
N GLY A 168 1.41 7.64 -9.27
CA GLY A 168 2.16 8.79 -9.78
C GLY A 168 3.68 8.66 -9.69
N TRP A 169 4.20 7.47 -9.35
CA TRP A 169 5.62 7.17 -9.41
C TRP A 169 6.02 6.75 -10.82
N HIS A 170 7.06 7.39 -11.36
CA HIS A 170 7.57 7.13 -12.71
C HIS A 170 9.06 6.78 -12.67
N PRO A 171 9.53 5.80 -13.46
CA PRO A 171 10.95 5.51 -13.56
C PRO A 171 11.67 6.64 -14.30
N ILE A 172 12.88 7.00 -13.86
CA ILE A 172 13.68 8.06 -14.49
C ILE A 172 14.98 7.58 -15.14
N ASN A 173 15.46 6.40 -14.79
CA ASN A 173 16.70 5.82 -15.35
C ASN A 173 16.45 4.62 -16.28
N ARG A 174 15.18 4.27 -16.52
CA ARG A 174 14.77 3.13 -17.36
C ARG A 174 13.51 3.46 -18.12
N ARG A 175 13.35 2.87 -19.31
CA ARG A 175 12.10 2.98 -20.08
C ARG A 175 11.06 1.98 -19.55
N LEU A 176 9.77 2.29 -19.73
CA LEU A 176 8.67 1.44 -19.25
C LEU A 176 8.69 0.03 -19.86
N ASP A 177 9.01 -0.09 -21.15
CA ASP A 177 9.08 -1.37 -21.86
C ASP A 177 10.13 -2.32 -21.25
N GLN A 178 11.22 -1.77 -20.70
CA GLN A 178 12.28 -2.52 -20.01
C GLN A 178 11.87 -3.04 -18.62
N LEU A 179 10.73 -2.59 -18.10
CA LEU A 179 10.23 -2.91 -16.76
C LEU A 179 9.02 -3.85 -16.78
N THR A 180 8.58 -4.24 -17.98
CA THR A 180 7.38 -5.08 -18.16
C THR A 180 7.61 -6.54 -17.75
N HIS A 181 8.86 -7.02 -17.74
CA HIS A 181 9.18 -8.41 -17.36
C HIS A 181 9.27 -8.62 -15.84
N TYR A 182 8.90 -9.84 -15.41
CA TYR A 182 8.95 -10.26 -14.02
C TYR A 182 10.40 -10.24 -13.49
N GLY A 183 10.62 -9.64 -12.32
CA GLY A 183 11.95 -9.57 -11.70
C GLY A 183 12.64 -8.20 -11.73
N TRP A 184 11.88 -7.11 -11.96
CA TRP A 184 12.23 -5.69 -11.75
C TRP A 184 13.69 -5.40 -11.40
N PRO A 185 14.40 -4.61 -12.23
CA PRO A 185 15.72 -4.12 -11.86
C PRO A 185 15.66 -3.39 -10.51
N THR A 186 16.36 -3.92 -9.51
CA THR A 186 16.40 -3.37 -8.15
C THR A 186 17.14 -2.03 -8.08
N ASP A 187 17.65 -1.53 -9.19
CA ASP A 187 18.33 -0.24 -9.35
C ASP A 187 17.45 0.80 -10.06
N THR A 188 16.14 0.54 -10.20
CA THR A 188 15.22 1.51 -10.78
C THR A 188 15.08 2.72 -9.86
N LEU A 189 15.35 3.90 -10.40
CA LEU A 189 15.12 5.19 -9.75
C LEU A 189 13.70 5.66 -10.07
N TRP A 190 12.94 5.97 -9.03
CA TRP A 190 11.56 6.40 -9.13
C TRP A 190 11.44 7.87 -8.76
N LYS A 191 10.59 8.58 -9.51
CA LYS A 191 10.26 9.99 -9.30
C LYS A 191 8.76 10.16 -9.13
N LYS A 192 8.36 10.99 -8.17
CA LYS A 192 6.99 11.50 -8.06
C LYS A 192 7.03 12.99 -7.80
N THR A 193 6.34 13.76 -8.63
CA THR A 193 6.28 15.22 -8.49
C THR A 193 4.89 15.66 -8.09
N ASN A 194 4.82 16.51 -7.07
CA ASN A 194 3.61 17.25 -6.79
C ASN A 194 3.54 18.46 -7.73
N ALA A 195 2.58 18.45 -8.67
CA ALA A 195 2.44 19.48 -9.68
C ALA A 195 2.08 20.87 -9.11
N GLN A 196 1.47 20.95 -7.93
CA GLN A 196 1.09 22.23 -7.32
C GLN A 196 2.27 22.93 -6.68
N SER A 197 3.16 22.18 -6.02
CA SER A 197 4.30 22.73 -5.29
C SER A 197 5.64 22.60 -6.03
N ASN A 198 5.69 21.88 -7.14
CA ASN A 198 6.91 21.48 -7.85
C ASN A 198 7.94 20.72 -6.98
N VAL A 199 7.50 20.18 -5.83
CA VAL A 199 8.32 19.31 -4.99
C VAL A 199 8.39 17.93 -5.63
N THR A 200 9.59 17.37 -5.73
CA THR A 200 9.84 16.07 -6.33
C THR A 200 10.41 15.09 -5.30
N LEU A 201 9.77 13.94 -5.14
CA LEU A 201 10.32 12.80 -4.44
C LEU A 201 11.13 11.94 -5.40
N ILE A 202 12.33 11.55 -4.97
CA ILE A 202 13.13 10.51 -5.59
C ILE A 202 13.20 9.31 -4.64
N CYS A 203 13.02 8.11 -5.16
CA CYS A 203 13.17 6.86 -4.43
C CYS A 203 14.15 5.95 -5.18
N GLU A 204 15.16 5.48 -4.47
CA GLU A 204 16.13 4.49 -4.93
C GLU A 204 16.02 3.25 -4.05
N THR A 205 16.27 2.07 -4.62
CA THR A 205 16.49 0.86 -3.84
C THR A 205 17.99 0.61 -3.71
N GLN A 206 18.49 0.65 -2.47
CA GLN A 206 19.88 0.36 -2.16
C GLN A 206 20.02 -1.03 -1.56
N LYS A 207 21.10 -1.71 -1.93
CA LYS A 207 21.43 -3.05 -1.44
C LYS A 207 22.53 -2.96 -0.39
N SER A 208 22.22 -3.33 0.85
CA SER A 208 23.22 -3.49 1.90
C SER A 208 23.55 -4.98 2.09
N ARG A 209 24.81 -5.30 2.38
CA ARG A 209 25.23 -6.66 2.68
C ARG A 209 26.23 -6.65 3.81
N GLN A 210 25.82 -7.14 4.98
CA GLN A 210 26.76 -7.44 6.06
C GLN A 210 27.42 -8.81 5.82
N PRO A 211 28.67 -9.04 6.27
CA PRO A 211 29.32 -10.34 6.22
C PRO A 211 28.41 -11.43 6.81
N TYR A 212 28.34 -12.58 6.14
CA TYR A 212 27.53 -13.75 6.52
C TYR A 212 26.00 -13.52 6.61
N GLN A 213 25.49 -12.36 6.23
CA GLN A 213 24.05 -12.07 6.16
C GLN A 213 23.55 -12.04 4.70
N LYS A 214 22.26 -12.35 4.54
CA LYS A 214 21.57 -12.13 3.26
C LYS A 214 21.57 -10.63 2.96
N ALA A 215 21.79 -10.28 1.69
CA ALA A 215 21.68 -8.89 1.27
C ALA A 215 20.27 -8.37 1.57
N GLN A 216 20.21 -7.18 2.15
CA GLN A 216 18.97 -6.48 2.46
C GLN A 216 18.77 -5.36 1.43
N LEU A 217 17.51 -5.15 1.04
CA LEU A 217 17.11 -4.07 0.17
C LEU A 217 16.42 -3.00 1.01
N HIS A 218 16.84 -1.76 0.85
CA HIS A 218 16.33 -0.61 1.56
C HIS A 218 15.85 0.43 0.55
N LYS A 219 14.73 1.10 0.82
CA LYS A 219 14.33 2.27 0.04
C LYS A 219 14.93 3.52 0.66
N CYS A 220 15.67 4.26 -0.15
CA CYS A 220 16.23 5.55 0.23
C CYS A 220 15.50 6.65 -0.54
N PHE A 221 15.18 7.74 0.15
CA PHE A 221 14.37 8.82 -0.39
C PHE A 221 15.09 10.15 -0.31
N SER A 222 14.84 11.01 -1.30
CA SER A 222 15.21 12.42 -1.25
C SER A 222 14.09 13.30 -1.75
N VAL A 223 14.07 14.54 -1.28
CA VAL A 223 13.14 15.60 -1.69
C VAL A 223 13.93 16.63 -2.48
N GLN A 224 13.54 16.86 -3.72
CA GLN A 224 14.09 17.90 -4.58
C GLN A 224 13.11 19.07 -4.67
N THR A 225 13.62 20.27 -4.42
CA THR A 225 12.91 21.55 -4.51
C THR A 225 13.75 22.54 -5.32
N ALA A 226 13.26 23.76 -5.53
CA ALA A 226 14.06 24.82 -6.15
C ALA A 226 15.24 25.26 -5.27
N GLN A 227 15.14 25.05 -3.95
CA GLN A 227 16.13 25.42 -2.95
C GLN A 227 17.25 24.40 -2.83
N GLY A 228 17.04 23.16 -3.28
CA GLY A 228 18.06 22.12 -3.28
C GLY A 228 17.48 20.72 -3.13
N THR A 229 18.33 19.81 -2.65
CA THR A 229 17.95 18.42 -2.37
C THR A 229 18.10 18.13 -0.87
N HIS A 230 17.06 17.61 -0.25
CA HIS A 230 17.08 17.10 1.11
C HIS A 230 17.14 15.57 1.08
N ASP A 231 18.23 15.01 1.59
CA ASP A 231 18.34 13.56 1.79
C ASP A 231 17.53 13.14 3.02
N LEU A 232 16.61 12.18 2.84
CA LEU A 232 15.80 11.62 3.92
C LEU A 232 16.37 10.28 4.43
N GLY A 233 17.34 9.71 3.71
CA GLY A 233 17.90 8.39 3.96
C GLY A 233 16.85 7.29 3.82
N THR A 234 17.04 6.20 4.57
CA THR A 234 16.13 5.05 4.54
C THR A 234 14.79 5.34 5.23
N ALA A 235 13.70 4.94 4.56
CA ALA A 235 12.34 4.94 5.08
C ALA A 235 11.54 3.73 4.54
N ASP A 236 10.44 3.38 5.19
CA ASP A 236 9.51 2.35 4.70
C ASP A 236 8.72 2.88 3.49
N PHE A 237 8.29 4.14 3.56
CA PHE A 237 7.72 4.92 2.47
C PHE A 237 7.89 6.42 2.70
N VAL A 238 7.87 7.19 1.62
CA VAL A 238 7.61 8.65 1.62
C VAL A 238 6.57 8.94 0.56
N GLU A 239 5.57 9.76 0.85
CA GLU A 239 4.45 10.01 -0.05
C GLU A 239 3.85 11.42 0.16
N PHE A 240 3.19 11.97 -0.85
CA PHE A 240 2.36 13.17 -0.72
C PHE A 240 0.95 12.82 -0.26
N ASP A 241 0.40 13.57 0.69
CA ASP A 241 -1.05 13.57 0.93
C ASP A 241 -1.80 14.45 -0.10
N HIS A 242 -3.14 14.52 0.01
CA HIS A 242 -3.97 15.33 -0.89
C HIS A 242 -3.72 16.83 -0.81
N GLN A 243 -3.12 17.31 0.28
CA GLN A 243 -2.74 18.72 0.47
C GLN A 243 -1.30 18.98 0.00
N GLY A 244 -0.61 17.96 -0.50
CA GLY A 244 0.76 18.04 -0.95
C GLY A 244 1.80 18.07 0.18
N GLN A 245 1.40 17.77 1.41
CA GLN A 245 2.32 17.59 2.53
C GLN A 245 3.03 16.24 2.39
N LEU A 246 4.22 16.12 2.97
CA LEU A 246 4.97 14.87 2.95
C LEU A 246 4.59 14.00 4.14
N LEU A 247 4.34 12.72 3.87
CA LEU A 247 4.14 11.66 4.82
C LEU A 247 5.33 10.70 4.76
N MET A 248 5.83 10.27 5.92
CA MET A 248 6.93 9.31 5.99
C MET A 248 6.61 8.21 7.00
N GLY A 249 6.71 6.96 6.56
CA GLY A 249 6.76 5.80 7.46
C GLY A 249 8.21 5.38 7.68
N LYS A 250 8.64 5.26 8.93
CA LYS A 250 9.98 4.78 9.28
C LYS A 250 9.96 4.02 10.59
N GLU A 251 10.37 2.75 10.55
CA GLU A 251 10.50 1.90 11.73
C GLU A 251 9.20 1.76 12.54
N GLY A 252 8.05 1.72 11.87
CA GLY A 252 6.74 1.66 12.54
C GLY A 252 6.22 3.01 13.03
N ARG A 253 6.93 4.11 12.78
CA ARG A 253 6.50 5.47 13.13
C ARG A 253 6.04 6.21 11.89
N LEU A 254 5.02 7.04 12.05
CA LEU A 254 4.44 7.86 11.00
C LEU A 254 4.73 9.34 11.28
N PHE A 255 5.33 10.01 10.31
CA PHE A 255 5.68 11.42 10.38
C PHE A 255 5.01 12.22 9.26
N ARG A 256 4.83 13.51 9.51
CA ARG A 256 4.33 14.49 8.52
C ARG A 256 5.24 15.71 8.47
N CYS A 257 5.55 16.18 7.28
CA CYS A 257 6.13 17.49 7.04
C CYS A 257 5.13 18.36 6.26
N ALA A 258 4.57 19.35 6.95
CA ALA A 258 3.54 20.23 6.41
C ALA A 258 4.08 21.29 5.43
N LYS A 259 5.39 21.56 5.47
CA LYS A 259 6.06 22.60 4.66
C LYS A 259 7.21 21.98 3.85
N PRO A 260 6.90 21.26 2.76
CA PRO A 260 7.91 20.55 1.97
C PRO A 260 8.82 21.46 1.12
N LEU A 261 8.54 22.77 1.08
CA LEU A 261 9.35 23.79 0.41
C LEU A 261 10.29 24.55 1.37
N ALA A 262 10.26 24.25 2.67
CA ALA A 262 11.14 24.91 3.63
C ALA A 262 12.59 24.44 3.48
N ASP A 263 13.55 25.34 3.71
CA ASP A 263 14.99 25.03 3.68
C ASP A 263 15.38 23.93 4.69
N VAL A 264 14.59 23.78 5.76
CA VAL A 264 14.73 22.68 6.72
C VAL A 264 13.37 22.02 6.88
N LEU A 265 13.31 20.73 6.57
CA LEU A 265 12.10 19.94 6.67
C LEU A 265 11.81 19.59 8.13
N ALA A 266 10.81 20.26 8.71
CA ALA A 266 10.30 19.95 10.03
C ALA A 266 9.35 18.75 9.99
N TRP A 267 9.72 17.66 10.68
CA TRP A 267 8.93 16.44 10.76
C TRP A 267 8.21 16.33 12.11
N LYS A 268 6.87 16.27 12.06
CA LYS A 268 6.01 16.00 13.22
C LYS A 268 5.70 14.51 13.28
N LEU A 269 5.96 13.86 14.41
CA LEU A 269 5.46 12.52 14.69
C LEU A 269 3.92 12.58 14.82
N LEU A 270 3.22 11.81 14.00
CA LEU A 270 1.76 11.65 14.10
C LEU A 270 1.40 10.48 15.01
N HIS A 271 2.09 9.36 14.87
CA HIS A 271 1.82 8.16 15.67
C HIS A 271 3.00 7.19 15.66
N ASP A 272 3.18 6.44 16.76
CA ASP A 272 4.15 5.34 16.88
C ASP A 272 3.41 3.99 16.97
N PHE A 273 3.47 3.20 15.89
CA PHE A 273 2.87 1.87 15.82
C PHE A 273 3.86 0.75 16.15
N SER A 274 5.11 1.08 16.52
CA SER A 274 6.18 0.09 16.67
C SER A 274 5.91 -0.89 17.82
N THR A 275 5.27 -0.42 18.88
CA THR A 275 5.00 -1.18 20.11
C THR A 275 3.69 -1.98 20.10
N ALA A 276 2.87 -1.83 19.05
CA ALA A 276 1.57 -2.50 18.97
C ALA A 276 1.73 -4.04 18.96
N ALA A 277 0.85 -4.72 19.72
CA ALA A 277 0.81 -6.17 19.84
C ALA A 277 -0.50 -6.75 19.26
N PRO A 278 -0.47 -7.99 18.72
CA PRO A 278 -1.66 -8.63 18.18
C PRO A 278 -2.78 -8.80 19.20
N VAL A 279 -3.97 -8.31 18.86
CA VAL A 279 -5.21 -8.52 19.62
C VAL A 279 -6.26 -9.12 18.70
N SER A 280 -7.06 -10.06 19.22
CA SER A 280 -8.19 -10.62 18.48
C SER A 280 -9.28 -9.56 18.35
N LEU A 281 -9.74 -9.32 17.11
CA LEU A 281 -10.80 -8.37 16.82
C LEU A 281 -11.83 -9.03 15.91
N GLN A 282 -13.06 -9.14 16.40
CA GLN A 282 -14.18 -9.65 15.60
C GLN A 282 -14.63 -8.60 14.60
N SER A 283 -15.09 -9.06 13.44
CA SER A 283 -15.59 -8.16 12.41
C SER A 283 -17.02 -7.73 12.75
N PRO A 284 -17.30 -6.42 12.77
CA PRO A 284 -18.67 -5.95 12.86
C PRO A 284 -19.43 -6.32 11.59
N HIS A 285 -20.75 -6.39 11.69
CA HIS A 285 -21.62 -6.81 10.59
C HIS A 285 -21.40 -5.99 9.30
N TRP A 286 -21.19 -4.68 9.41
CA TRP A 286 -20.97 -3.81 8.25
C TRP A 286 -19.70 -4.15 7.45
N ALA A 287 -18.66 -4.68 8.10
CA ALA A 287 -17.41 -5.03 7.46
C ALA A 287 -17.51 -6.33 6.63
N MET A 288 -18.56 -7.12 6.89
CA MET A 288 -18.89 -8.36 6.18
C MET A 288 -19.89 -8.14 5.04
N GLN A 289 -20.30 -6.88 4.80
CA GLN A 289 -21.24 -6.51 3.75
C GLN A 289 -20.56 -5.59 2.74
N TRP A 290 -20.81 -5.83 1.46
CA TRP A 290 -20.38 -4.92 0.40
C TRP A 290 -20.90 -3.49 0.65
N PRO A 291 -20.08 -2.45 0.38
CA PRO A 291 -20.54 -1.07 0.46
C PRO A 291 -21.67 -0.83 -0.54
N LYS A 292 -22.63 0.02 -0.19
CA LYS A 292 -23.65 0.47 -1.13
C LYS A 292 -22.97 1.22 -2.27
N ILE A 293 -23.28 0.85 -3.52
CA ILE A 293 -22.73 1.51 -4.71
C ILE A 293 -23.13 3.00 -4.66
N LYS A 294 -22.17 3.88 -4.39
CA LYS A 294 -22.37 5.32 -4.53
C LYS A 294 -22.37 5.61 -6.03
N LYS A 295 -23.47 6.12 -6.59
CA LYS A 295 -23.48 6.62 -7.97
C LYS A 295 -22.34 7.64 -8.09
N GLN A 296 -21.34 7.36 -8.93
CA GLN A 296 -20.23 8.29 -9.12
C GLN A 296 -20.79 9.59 -9.70
N LYS A 297 -20.67 10.69 -8.95
CA LYS A 297 -20.91 12.02 -9.48
C LYS A 297 -19.90 12.28 -10.57
N THR A 298 -20.37 12.61 -11.77
CA THR A 298 -19.50 12.89 -12.92
C THR A 298 -18.52 14.02 -12.61
N ALA A 299 -17.34 14.02 -13.24
CA ALA A 299 -16.31 15.05 -13.06
C ALA A 299 -16.84 16.49 -13.27
N LYS A 300 -17.94 16.65 -14.03
CA LYS A 300 -18.66 17.92 -14.24
C LYS A 300 -19.29 18.48 -12.95
N GLU A 301 -19.80 17.64 -12.06
CA GLU A 301 -20.48 18.10 -10.83
C GLU A 301 -19.48 18.55 -9.75
N ARG A 302 -18.21 18.12 -9.84
CA ARG A 302 -17.16 18.52 -8.90
C ARG A 302 -16.61 19.93 -9.18
N HIS A 303 -16.54 20.34 -10.45
CA HIS A 303 -16.16 21.71 -10.81
C HIS A 303 -17.19 22.76 -10.36
N LEU A 304 -18.45 22.36 -10.18
CA LEU A 304 -19.51 23.29 -9.76
C LEU A 304 -19.46 23.61 -8.26
N ARG A 305 -18.87 22.76 -7.42
CA ARG A 305 -18.73 23.02 -5.97
C ARG A 305 -17.56 23.93 -5.61
N ILE A 306 -16.54 24.00 -6.47
CA ILE A 306 -15.39 24.90 -6.24
C ILE A 306 -15.76 26.35 -6.56
N ARG A 307 -16.75 26.60 -7.43
CA ARG A 307 -17.20 27.97 -7.78
C ARG A 307 -18.35 28.52 -6.92
N GLN A 308 -18.81 27.78 -5.91
CA GLN A 308 -19.91 28.25 -5.04
C GLN A 308 -19.43 28.74 -3.67
N HIS A 309 -18.12 28.84 -3.47
CA HIS A 309 -17.52 29.41 -2.26
C HIS A 309 -16.49 30.52 -2.55
N ASP A 310 -16.51 31.08 -3.77
CA ASP A 310 -15.88 32.37 -4.08
C ASP A 310 -16.87 33.51 -3.79
#